data_AF-A0A392TK83-F1
#
_entry.id   AF-A0A392TK83-F1
#
_cell.length_a   1.000
_cell.length_b   1.000
_cell.length_c   1.000
_cell.angle_alpha   90.00
_cell.angle_beta   90.00
_cell.angle_gamma   90.00
#
_symmetry.space_group_name_H-M   'P 1'
#
loop_
_entity.id
_entity.type
_entity.pdbx_description
1 polymer ?
#
loop_
_entity_poly.entity_id
_entity_poly.type
_entity_poly.pdbx_seq_one_letter_code
_entity_poly.pdbx_strand_id
1 'polypeptide(L)' 'MSVTPQGGSGACKSSSCPRNINTLCPPELQLKGSDGSIIACKSACLAFNTDQYCCRGSYNTPKM' A
#
# COMPACT_ATOMS: atom_id res chain seq x y z
N MET A 1 -9.24 4.36 5.30
CA MET A 1 -9.62 3.29 6.25
C MET A 1 -8.83 3.48 7.54
N SER A 2 -9.41 3.12 8.70
CA SER A 2 -8.74 3.18 10.00
C SER A 2 -9.14 2.00 10.88
N VAL A 3 -8.23 1.58 11.75
CA VAL A 3 -8.44 0.56 12.77
C VAL A 3 -8.02 1.15 14.10
N THR A 4 -8.94 1.12 15.06
CA THR A 4 -8.74 1.68 16.41
C THR A 4 -9.03 0.59 17.44
N PRO A 5 -8.05 0.22 18.27
CA PRO A 5 -8.27 -0.72 19.38
C PRO A 5 -9.32 -0.22 20.37
N GLN A 6 -10.10 -1.13 20.96
CA GLN A 6 -11.09 -0.85 22.01
C GLN A 6 -10.68 -1.60 23.28
N GLY A 7 -10.33 -0.88 24.35
CA GLY A 7 -9.79 -1.45 25.58
C GLY A 7 -8.32 -1.90 25.47
N GLY A 8 -7.90 -2.80 26.37
CA GLY A 8 -6.53 -3.32 26.45
C GLY A 8 -5.53 -2.37 27.14
N SER A 9 -4.32 -2.88 27.42
CA SER A 9 -3.23 -2.13 28.05
C SER A 9 -1.96 -2.18 27.20
N GLY A 10 -1.19 -1.11 27.16
CA GLY A 10 0.02 -0.97 26.33
C GLY A 10 -0.12 0.16 25.32
N ALA A 11 0.54 0.05 24.16
CA ALA A 11 0.59 1.15 23.20
C ALA A 11 -0.75 1.44 22.51
N CYS A 12 -1.57 0.41 22.22
CA CYS A 12 -2.93 0.49 21.65
C CYS A 12 -3.16 1.60 20.61
N LYS A 13 -2.18 1.84 19.73
CA LYS A 13 -2.24 2.95 18.77
C LYS A 13 -3.21 2.63 17.63
N SER A 14 -3.91 3.65 17.15
CA SER A 14 -4.70 3.54 15.93
C SER A 14 -3.80 3.50 14.70
N SER A 15 -4.18 2.70 13.71
CA SER A 15 -3.56 2.65 12.39
C SER A 15 -4.54 3.15 11.35
N SER A 16 -4.10 4.04 10.46
CA SER A 16 -4.99 4.60 9.44
C SER A 16 -4.28 4.93 8.13
N CYS A 17 -5.06 4.87 7.05
CA CYS A 17 -4.74 5.43 5.75
C CYS A 17 -5.92 6.34 5.35
N PRO A 18 -5.92 7.61 5.79
CA PRO A 18 -7.05 8.52 5.62
C PRO A 18 -7.04 9.22 4.25
N ARG A 19 -5.88 9.32 3.61
CA ARG A 19 -5.73 10.06 2.36
C ARG A 19 -6.18 9.22 1.16
N ASN A 20 -6.83 9.86 0.20
CA ASN A 20 -7.12 9.23 -1.08
C ASN A 20 -5.82 9.06 -1.88
N ILE A 21 -5.30 7.83 -1.92
CA ILE A 21 -4.05 7.52 -2.62
C ILE A 21 -4.21 7.56 -4.15
N ASN A 22 -5.43 7.41 -4.68
CA ASN A 22 -5.67 7.42 -6.12
C ASN A 22 -5.32 8.76 -6.76
N THR A 23 -5.41 9.87 -6.00
CA THR A 23 -5.10 11.22 -6.51
C THR A 23 -3.59 11.47 -6.69
N LEU A 24 -2.73 10.63 -6.12
CA LEU A 24 -1.28 10.74 -6.23
C LEU A 24 -0.65 9.51 -6.90
N CYS A 25 -1.47 8.59 -7.41
CA CYS A 25 -0.98 7.32 -7.92
C CYS A 25 -0.18 7.56 -9.22
N PRO A 26 1.10 7.14 -9.28
CA PRO A 26 1.90 7.21 -10.50
C PRO A 26 1.25 6.41 -11.64
N PRO A 27 1.38 6.84 -12.92
CA PRO A 27 0.74 6.19 -14.06
C PRO A 27 0.94 4.69 -14.14
N GLU A 28 2.16 4.22 -13.85
CA GLU A 28 2.55 2.81 -13.88
C GLU A 28 1.90 1.94 -12.79
N LEU A 29 1.29 2.56 -11.77
CA LEU A 29 0.60 1.89 -10.67
C LEU A 29 -0.93 2.04 -10.71
N GLN A 30 -1.45 2.87 -11.62
CA GLN A 30 -2.89 3.16 -11.70
C GLN A 30 -3.69 1.94 -12.18
N LEU A 31 -4.78 1.66 -11.48
CA LEU A 31 -5.88 0.85 -12.01
C LEU A 31 -7.01 1.80 -12.40
N LYS A 32 -7.40 1.77 -13.68
CA LYS A 32 -8.45 2.65 -14.23
C LYS A 32 -9.78 1.92 -14.38
N GLY A 33 -10.87 2.61 -14.05
CA GLY A 33 -12.23 2.16 -14.31
C GLY A 33 -12.63 2.35 -15.78
N SER A 34 -13.82 1.88 -16.13
CA SER A 34 -14.38 2.01 -17.49
C SER A 34 -14.59 3.46 -17.93
N ASP A 35 -14.71 4.38 -16.98
CA ASP A 35 -14.83 5.83 -17.18
C ASP A 35 -13.47 6.54 -17.31
N GLY A 36 -12.36 5.80 -17.23
CA GLY A 36 -11.00 6.34 -17.24
C GLY A 36 -10.52 6.91 -15.91
N SER A 37 -11.36 6.91 -14.87
CA SER A 37 -10.99 7.39 -13.53
C SER A 37 -10.04 6.40 -12.84
N ILE A 38 -9.16 6.90 -11.96
CA ILE A 38 -8.27 6.06 -11.16
C ILE A 38 -9.06 5.51 -9.97
N ILE A 39 -9.35 4.21 -10.00
CA ILE A 39 -10.18 3.53 -9.00
C ILE A 39 -9.35 2.83 -7.92
N ALA A 40 -8.10 2.48 -8.21
CA ALA A 40 -7.17 1.94 -7.24
C ALA A 40 -5.71 2.25 -7.61
N CYS A 41 -4.82 2.11 -6.63
CA CYS A 41 -3.38 2.21 -6.83
C CYS A 41 -2.71 0.89 -6.40
N LYS A 42 -2.01 0.25 -7.33
CA LYS A 42 -1.23 -0.97 -7.06
C LYS A 42 -0.01 -0.63 -6.22
N SER A 43 0.44 -1.58 -5.40
CA SER A 43 1.80 -1.52 -4.86
C SER A 43 2.81 -1.86 -5.94
N ALA A 44 4.07 -1.43 -5.76
CA ALA A 44 5.15 -1.76 -6.68
C ALA A 44 5.34 -3.28 -6.84
N CYS A 45 5.22 -4.04 -5.74
CA CYS A 45 5.26 -5.50 -5.81
C CYS A 45 4.15 -6.06 -6.72
N LEU A 46 2.92 -5.56 -6.60
CA LEU A 46 1.81 -6.05 -7.41
C LEU A 46 1.93 -5.62 -8.89
N ALA A 47 2.50 -4.44 -9.15
CA ALA A 47 2.65 -3.93 -10.51
C ALA A 47 3.82 -4.57 -11.27
N PHE A 48 4.97 -4.75 -10.61
CA PHE A 48 6.21 -5.16 -11.26
C PHE A 48 6.63 -6.59 -10.93
N ASN A 49 6.18 -7.14 -9.79
CA ASN A 49 6.49 -8.49 -9.33
C ASN A 49 7.98 -8.85 -9.33
N THR A 50 8.85 -7.86 -9.06
CA THR A 50 10.29 -8.10 -8.88
C THR A 50 10.61 -8.37 -7.42
N ASP A 51 11.65 -9.15 -7.18
CA ASP A 51 12.07 -9.54 -5.83
C ASP A 51 12.42 -8.33 -4.95
N GLN A 52 12.97 -7.26 -5.55
CA GLN A 52 13.29 -6.03 -4.85
C GLN A 52 12.05 -5.33 -4.30
N TYR A 53 10.97 -5.21 -5.09
CA TYR A 53 9.74 -4.56 -4.63
C TYR A 53 8.88 -5.45 -3.75
N CYS A 54 9.05 -6.77 -3.86
CA CYS A 54 8.30 -7.75 -3.07
C CYS A 54 9.05 -8.25 -1.82
N CYS A 55 10.26 -7.77 -1.58
CA CYS A 55 11.12 -8.19 -0.47
C CYS A 55 11.36 -9.72 -0.46
N ARG A 56 11.75 -10.29 -1.61
CA ARG A 56 11.98 -11.73 -1.80
C ARG A 56 13.44 -12.02 -2.16
N GLY A 57 13.85 -13.29 -2.08
CA GLY A 57 15.20 -13.72 -2.46
C GLY A 57 16.27 -12.96 -1.67
N SER A 58 17.21 -12.35 -2.39
CA SER A 58 18.28 -11.52 -1.80
C SER A 58 17.79 -10.24 -1.12
N TYR A 59 16.53 -9.84 -1.34
CA TYR A 59 15.91 -8.64 -0.74
C TYR A 59 14.97 -8.98 0.43
N ASN A 60 15.04 -10.21 0.97
CA ASN A 60 14.14 -10.67 2.05
C ASN A 60 14.52 -10.16 3.45
N THR A 61 15.54 -9.31 3.58
CA THR A 61 15.92 -8.70 4.85
C THR A 61 15.69 -7.18 4.80
N PRO A 62 15.39 -6.54 5.94
CA PRO A 62 15.18 -5.09 5.99
C PRO A 62 16.46 -4.27 5.73
N LYS A 63 17.63 -4.91 5.79
CA LYS A 63 18.91 -4.25 5.53
C LYS A 63 19.07 -4.12 4.02
N MET A 64 18.91 -2.89 3.53
CA MET A 64 19.38 -2.47 2.21
C MET A 64 20.85 -2.06 2.29
#